data_AF-B4QFK8-F1
#
_entry.id   AF-B4QFK8-F1
#
_cell.length_a   1.000
_cell.length_b   1.000
_cell.length_c   1.000
_cell.angle_alpha   90.00
_cell.angle_beta   90.00
_cell.angle_gamma   90.00
#
_symmetry.space_group_name_H-M   'P 1'
#
loop_
_entity.id
_entity.type
_entity.pdbx_description
1 polymer ?
#
loop_
_entity_poly.entity_id
_entity_poly.type
_entity_poly.pdbx_seq_one_letter_code
_entity_poly.pdbx_strand_id
1 'polypeptide(L)'
;MDGDYLHANVQFDREAQKEYFIPIRISDSGVPRQSAVSILHLVIGDVNDNAMSEGSSRIFIYNYKGEAPETDIGRVFVDDLDDWDLDDKYFEWKDLPHDQFRLNPSTGMITMLVHTAEGEYDLSFVVTEDSMFVPRHSVDAYVTVVVRELPEEAVDKSGSIRFINVTKEEFISVPRDFQSPDALSLKDRLQLSLSKLFNTSVSNVDVFTVLQNENHTLDVRFSAHGSPYYAPEKLNGIVAQNQQRLENELDLQMLMVNIDECLIEKFKCEESCTNELHKSSVPYMIYSNTTSFVGVNAFVQAQCVCEAPLMRRCLNGGSPRYGENDVCDCIDGFTGPHCELVSVAFYGSGYAFYEPIAACNNTKISLEITPQIDQGLIMYLGPLNFNPLLAISDFLALELDNGYPVLTVD
;
A
#
# COMPACT_ATOMS: atom_id res chain seq x y z
N MET A 1 -46.44 -2.50 -17.41
CA MET A 1 -46.35 -2.33 -18.88
C MET A 1 -47.74 -2.06 -19.39
N ASP A 2 -47.93 -0.90 -20.00
CA ASP A 2 -49.13 -0.60 -20.79
C ASP A 2 -48.68 -0.45 -22.24
N GLY A 3 -48.90 -1.49 -23.05
CA GLY A 3 -48.23 -1.63 -24.35
C GLY A 3 -46.70 -1.65 -24.21
N ASP A 4 -46.02 -0.78 -24.96
CA ASP A 4 -44.56 -0.67 -25.01
C ASP A 4 -43.96 0.26 -23.93
N TYR A 5 -44.79 0.84 -23.05
CA TYR A 5 -44.35 1.79 -22.04
C TYR A 5 -44.17 1.13 -20.66
N LEU A 6 -43.03 1.43 -20.04
CA LEU A 6 -42.75 1.14 -18.64
C LEU A 6 -43.17 2.32 -17.77
N HIS A 7 -43.89 2.04 -16.68
CA HIS A 7 -44.26 3.01 -15.66
C HIS A 7 -44.01 2.40 -14.29
N ALA A 8 -43.74 3.27 -13.31
CA ALA A 8 -43.61 2.86 -11.92
C ALA A 8 -45.00 2.51 -11.36
N ASN A 9 -45.13 1.33 -10.75
CA ASN A 9 -46.34 0.91 -10.03
C ASN A 9 -46.30 1.26 -8.54
N VAL A 10 -45.12 1.63 -8.05
CA VAL A 10 -44.83 1.98 -6.66
C VAL A 10 -43.97 3.23 -6.65
N GLN A 11 -43.93 3.91 -5.52
CA GLN A 11 -42.93 4.92 -5.26
C GLN A 11 -41.60 4.21 -4.97
N PHE A 12 -40.52 4.72 -5.54
CA PHE A 12 -39.18 4.23 -5.25
C PHE A 12 -38.62 4.98 -4.05
N ASP A 13 -37.88 4.24 -3.24
CA ASP A 13 -37.12 4.69 -2.09
C ASP A 13 -35.69 4.19 -2.37
N ARG A 14 -34.76 5.14 -2.50
CA ARG A 14 -33.40 4.84 -2.92
C ARG A 14 -32.64 4.12 -1.81
N GLU A 15 -32.91 4.48 -0.57
CA GLU A 15 -32.29 3.97 0.64
C GLU A 15 -32.71 2.51 0.85
N ALA A 16 -33.90 2.14 0.38
CA ALA A 16 -34.35 0.75 0.29
C ALA A 16 -33.68 -0.03 -0.86
N GLN A 17 -33.60 0.54 -2.07
CA GLN A 17 -32.97 -0.12 -3.21
C GLN A 17 -32.53 0.87 -4.31
N LYS A 18 -31.21 1.05 -4.46
CA LYS A 18 -30.59 2.00 -5.39
C LYS A 18 -30.71 1.62 -6.88
N GLU A 19 -30.75 0.32 -7.17
CA GLU A 19 -30.75 -0.17 -8.56
C GLU A 19 -31.62 -1.42 -8.79
N TYR A 20 -32.15 -1.52 -10.01
CA TYR A 20 -32.94 -2.66 -10.47
C TYR A 20 -32.41 -3.17 -11.82
N PHE A 21 -32.24 -4.49 -11.93
CA PHE A 21 -31.92 -5.17 -13.19
C PHE A 21 -33.16 -5.88 -13.73
N ILE A 22 -33.87 -5.23 -14.66
CA ILE A 22 -35.18 -5.66 -15.13
C ILE A 22 -35.01 -6.41 -16.46
N PRO A 23 -35.23 -7.74 -16.50
CA PRO A 23 -35.18 -8.49 -17.76
C PRO A 23 -36.44 -8.25 -18.59
N ILE A 24 -36.26 -7.66 -19.77
CA ILE A 24 -37.28 -7.41 -20.78
C ILE A 24 -37.19 -8.51 -21.83
N ARG A 25 -38.23 -9.35 -21.91
CA ARG A 25 -38.34 -10.38 -22.96
C ARG A 25 -39.12 -9.84 -24.15
N ILE A 26 -38.47 -9.85 -25.32
CA ILE A 26 -39.08 -9.48 -26.61
C ILE A 26 -39.30 -10.77 -27.39
N SER A 27 -40.49 -10.94 -27.97
CA SER A 27 -40.84 -12.12 -28.79
C SER A 27 -41.42 -11.69 -30.13
N ASP A 28 -41.06 -12.39 -31.20
CA ASP A 28 -41.67 -12.18 -32.51
C ASP A 28 -42.99 -12.96 -32.67
N SER A 29 -43.69 -12.69 -33.78
CA SER A 29 -44.91 -13.41 -34.18
C SER A 29 -44.63 -14.54 -35.18
N GLY A 30 -43.37 -15.00 -35.30
CA GLY A 30 -42.96 -16.02 -36.26
C GLY A 30 -43.43 -17.43 -35.90
N VAL A 31 -43.31 -18.37 -36.85
CA VAL A 31 -43.49 -19.81 -36.61
C VAL A 31 -42.27 -20.54 -37.19
N PRO A 32 -41.32 -21.02 -36.37
CA PRO A 32 -41.33 -20.97 -34.89
C PRO A 32 -41.07 -19.56 -34.34
N ARG A 33 -41.66 -19.25 -33.17
CA ARG A 33 -41.43 -17.98 -32.46
C ARG A 33 -40.00 -17.89 -31.95
N GLN A 34 -39.36 -16.73 -32.14
CA GLN A 34 -38.10 -16.41 -31.50
C GLN A 34 -38.33 -15.41 -30.37
N SER A 35 -37.52 -15.50 -29.31
CA SER A 35 -37.52 -14.51 -28.23
C SER A 35 -36.12 -14.23 -27.73
N ALA A 36 -35.86 -12.98 -27.40
CA ALA A 36 -34.62 -12.52 -26.78
C ALA A 36 -34.93 -11.81 -25.45
N VAL A 37 -33.96 -11.77 -24.54
CA VAL A 37 -34.04 -11.03 -23.27
C VAL A 37 -32.97 -9.95 -23.27
N SER A 38 -33.38 -8.71 -22.96
CA SER A 38 -32.49 -7.58 -22.72
C SER A 38 -32.65 -7.14 -21.27
N ILE A 39 -31.56 -6.78 -20.58
CA ILE A 39 -31.63 -6.32 -19.19
C ILE A 39 -31.61 -4.79 -19.19
N LEU A 40 -32.67 -4.18 -18.66
CA LEU A 40 -32.71 -2.75 -18.36
C LEU A 40 -32.13 -2.54 -16.96
N HIS A 41 -31.02 -1.81 -16.87
CA HIS A 41 -30.47 -1.32 -15.61
C HIS A 41 -31.11 0.01 -15.26
N LEU A 42 -31.96 0.03 -14.23
CA LEU A 42 -32.64 1.21 -13.72
C LEU A 42 -31.95 1.67 -12.44
N VAL A 43 -31.46 2.91 -12.43
CA VAL A 43 -30.85 3.56 -11.26
C VAL A 43 -31.86 4.56 -10.71
N ILE A 44 -32.15 4.47 -9.41
CA ILE A 44 -33.08 5.37 -8.73
C ILE A 44 -32.35 6.66 -8.36
N GLY A 45 -32.91 7.82 -8.72
CA GLY A 45 -32.35 9.12 -8.33
C GLY A 45 -32.53 9.38 -6.83
N ASP A 46 -31.63 10.19 -6.26
CA ASP A 46 -31.64 10.54 -4.86
C ASP A 46 -32.45 11.81 -4.58
N VAL A 47 -33.06 11.88 -3.41
CA VAL A 47 -33.71 13.06 -2.85
C VAL A 47 -33.34 13.09 -1.37
N ASN A 48 -32.73 14.20 -0.92
CA ASN A 48 -32.37 14.38 0.49
C ASN A 48 -33.62 14.47 1.37
N ASP A 49 -34.12 13.34 1.87
CA ASP A 49 -35.31 13.18 2.68
C ASP A 49 -35.06 12.51 4.05
N ASN A 50 -33.80 12.17 4.35
CA ASN A 50 -33.34 11.67 5.63
C ASN A 50 -32.53 12.73 6.37
N ALA A 51 -32.80 12.90 7.67
CA ALA A 51 -32.01 13.84 8.46
C ALA A 51 -30.66 13.22 8.83
N MET A 52 -29.57 13.97 8.59
CA MET A 52 -28.23 13.56 9.06
C MET A 52 -28.16 13.41 10.58
N SER A 53 -27.17 12.63 11.02
CA SER A 53 -26.85 12.42 12.43
C SER A 53 -25.36 12.65 12.73
N GLU A 54 -25.03 12.70 14.02
CA GLU A 54 -23.66 12.95 14.47
C GLU A 54 -22.68 11.92 13.88
N GLY A 55 -21.56 12.42 13.33
CA GLY A 55 -20.55 11.58 12.69
C GLY A 55 -19.21 11.64 13.40
N SER A 56 -18.45 10.57 13.27
CA SER A 56 -17.05 10.52 13.68
C SER A 56 -16.21 9.84 12.61
N SER A 57 -15.03 10.40 12.33
CA SER A 57 -14.09 9.84 11.36
C SER A 57 -12.65 9.92 11.83
N ARG A 58 -11.79 9.13 11.20
CA ARG A 58 -10.35 9.10 11.50
C ARG A 58 -9.55 9.33 10.24
N ILE A 59 -8.60 10.25 10.30
CA ILE A 59 -7.66 10.55 9.22
C ILE A 59 -6.26 10.15 9.68
N PHE A 60 -5.57 9.32 8.91
CA PHE A 60 -4.20 8.92 9.20
C PHE A 60 -3.25 9.39 8.11
N ILE A 61 -2.15 10.04 8.50
CA ILE A 61 -1.23 10.73 7.61
C ILE A 61 0.21 10.27 7.90
N TYR A 62 0.92 9.83 6.87
CA TYR A 62 2.39 9.74 6.89
C TYR A 62 2.98 10.97 6.19
N ASN A 63 3.57 11.88 6.97
CA ASN A 63 4.22 13.08 6.48
C ASN A 63 5.70 12.79 6.19
N TYR A 64 6.03 12.58 4.91
CA TYR A 64 7.39 12.26 4.49
C TYR A 64 8.36 13.42 4.80
N LYS A 65 9.30 13.18 5.70
CA LYS A 65 10.29 14.15 6.23
C LYS A 65 9.70 15.44 6.83
N GLY A 66 8.41 15.45 7.16
CA GLY A 66 7.73 16.68 7.57
C GLY A 66 7.53 17.71 6.43
N GLU A 67 7.71 17.30 5.18
CA GLU A 67 7.77 18.18 3.99
C GLU A 67 6.50 18.13 3.12
N ALA A 68 5.40 17.54 3.60
CA ALA A 68 4.14 17.57 2.87
C ALA A 68 3.70 19.03 2.59
N PRO A 69 3.28 19.36 1.36
CA PRO A 69 2.70 20.65 1.05
C PRO A 69 1.32 20.81 1.74
N GLU A 70 0.68 21.97 1.58
CA GLU A 70 -0.74 22.09 1.92
C GLU A 70 -1.52 21.00 1.18
N THR A 71 -2.23 20.15 1.93
CA THR A 71 -2.82 18.91 1.41
C THR A 71 -4.23 18.76 1.93
N ASP A 72 -5.17 18.38 1.06
CA ASP A 72 -6.55 18.08 1.42
C ASP A 72 -6.68 16.66 2.00
N ILE A 73 -6.79 16.55 3.32
CA ILE A 73 -6.57 15.27 4.02
C ILE A 73 -7.83 14.43 4.22
N GLY A 74 -9.01 15.03 4.03
CA GLY A 74 -10.30 14.37 4.27
C GLY A 74 -11.41 15.39 4.43
N ARG A 75 -12.64 14.92 4.49
CA ARG A 75 -13.82 15.75 4.70
C ARG A 75 -14.38 15.52 6.10
N VAL A 76 -15.01 16.53 6.68
CA VAL A 76 -15.88 16.36 7.85
C VAL A 76 -16.94 15.30 7.53
N PHE A 77 -17.07 14.31 8.40
CA PHE A 77 -18.00 13.19 8.24
C PHE A 77 -19.21 13.35 9.17
N VAL A 78 -20.41 13.19 8.61
CA VAL A 78 -21.70 13.03 9.30
C VAL A 78 -22.34 11.75 8.80
N ASP A 79 -23.10 11.06 9.65
CA ASP A 79 -23.80 9.84 9.22
C ASP A 79 -25.13 10.22 8.58
N ASP A 80 -25.24 9.95 7.29
CA ASP A 80 -26.40 10.24 6.47
C ASP A 80 -26.68 9.05 5.52
N LEU A 81 -27.95 8.78 5.30
CA LEU A 81 -28.41 7.73 4.39
C LEU A 81 -28.47 8.24 2.94
N ASP A 82 -28.64 9.55 2.75
CA ASP A 82 -28.77 10.17 1.45
C ASP A 82 -27.40 10.32 0.77
N ASP A 83 -27.33 10.08 -0.53
CA ASP A 83 -26.16 10.33 -1.35
C ASP A 83 -26.26 11.70 -2.06
N TRP A 84 -25.11 12.32 -2.30
CA TRP A 84 -24.99 13.54 -3.13
C TRP A 84 -25.78 14.76 -2.60
N ASP A 85 -25.94 14.86 -1.29
CA ASP A 85 -26.63 15.90 -0.51
C ASP A 85 -25.72 17.07 -0.06
N LEU A 86 -24.47 17.04 -0.50
CA LEU A 86 -23.39 17.93 -0.04
C LEU A 86 -23.66 19.43 -0.25
N ASP A 87 -24.43 19.78 -1.28
CA ASP A 87 -24.79 21.17 -1.59
C ASP A 87 -25.79 21.75 -0.57
N ASP A 88 -26.50 20.89 0.19
CA ASP A 88 -27.44 21.28 1.24
C ASP A 88 -26.73 21.44 2.61
N LYS A 89 -25.41 21.16 2.67
CA LYS A 89 -24.63 21.12 3.91
C LYS A 89 -23.63 22.27 4.01
N TYR A 90 -23.53 22.83 5.21
CA TYR A 90 -22.58 23.88 5.56
C TYR A 90 -21.79 23.50 6.81
N PHE A 91 -20.47 23.68 6.75
CA PHE A 91 -19.53 23.16 7.73
C PHE A 91 -18.82 24.28 8.47
N GLU A 92 -18.85 24.24 9.80
CA GLU A 92 -18.18 25.22 10.66
C GLU A 92 -17.37 24.52 11.76
N TRP A 93 -16.34 25.21 12.25
CA TRP A 93 -15.66 24.79 13.47
C TRP A 93 -16.61 24.96 14.66
N LYS A 94 -16.68 23.94 15.52
CA LYS A 94 -17.45 24.02 16.78
C LYS A 94 -16.78 24.97 17.77
N ASP A 95 -15.45 24.91 17.80
CA ASP A 95 -14.59 25.78 18.61
C ASP A 95 -13.81 26.76 17.71
N LEU A 96 -12.77 27.40 18.26
CA LEU A 96 -11.87 28.22 17.45
C LEU A 96 -11.17 27.36 16.38
N PRO A 97 -10.99 27.87 15.15
CA PRO A 97 -10.22 27.18 14.12
C PRO A 97 -8.84 26.77 14.61
N HIS A 98 -8.44 25.54 14.31
CA HIS A 98 -7.11 25.04 14.65
C HIS A 98 -6.04 25.74 13.78
N ASP A 99 -4.86 26.01 14.33
CA ASP A 99 -3.79 26.75 13.66
C ASP A 99 -3.09 25.95 12.54
N GLN A 100 -3.12 24.61 12.64
CA GLN A 100 -2.51 23.69 11.66
C GLN A 100 -3.48 23.14 10.59
N PHE A 101 -4.77 23.49 10.65
CA PHE A 101 -5.78 22.97 9.71
C PHE A 101 -6.72 24.07 9.20
N ARG A 102 -7.13 23.97 7.95
CA ARG A 102 -8.20 24.82 7.37
C ARG A 102 -9.41 23.98 7.04
N LEU A 103 -10.58 24.60 7.13
CA LEU A 103 -11.85 24.03 6.72
C LEU A 103 -12.38 24.82 5.52
N ASN A 104 -12.83 24.13 4.50
CA ASN A 104 -13.68 24.71 3.46
C ASN A 104 -15.16 24.60 3.91
N PRO A 105 -15.87 25.71 4.18
CA PRO A 105 -17.22 25.65 4.73
C PRO A 105 -18.30 25.11 3.78
N SER A 106 -18.08 25.14 2.47
CA SER A 106 -19.07 24.66 1.48
C SER A 106 -18.86 23.20 1.10
N THR A 107 -17.66 22.65 1.33
CA THR A 107 -17.37 21.26 1.01
C THR A 107 -17.10 20.43 2.26
N GLY A 108 -16.78 21.04 3.40
CA GLY A 108 -16.30 20.31 4.57
C GLY A 108 -14.90 19.74 4.39
N MET A 109 -14.18 20.08 3.31
CA MET A 109 -12.80 19.61 3.09
C MET A 109 -11.87 20.20 4.14
N ILE A 110 -11.07 19.35 4.76
CA ILE A 110 -10.04 19.70 5.75
C ILE A 110 -8.70 19.71 5.02
N THR A 111 -8.01 20.84 5.06
CA THR A 111 -6.66 20.99 4.50
C THR A 111 -5.64 21.04 5.64
N MET A 112 -4.68 20.12 5.65
CA MET A 112 -3.49 20.17 6.51
C MET A 112 -2.53 21.23 5.97
N LEU A 113 -2.02 22.08 6.87
CA LEU A 113 -1.06 23.13 6.51
C LEU A 113 0.38 22.60 6.49
N VAL A 114 1.26 23.34 5.79
CA VAL A 114 2.70 23.07 5.79
C VAL A 114 3.26 23.09 7.21
N HIS A 115 4.27 22.24 7.47
CA HIS A 115 4.93 22.13 8.78
C HIS A 115 3.99 21.76 9.95
N THR A 116 2.87 21.08 9.65
CA THR A 116 2.06 20.43 10.68
C THR A 116 2.90 19.41 11.42
N ALA A 117 2.92 19.51 12.75
CA ALA A 117 3.76 18.68 13.61
C ALA A 117 3.24 17.24 13.69
N GLU A 118 4.11 16.31 14.06
CA GLU A 118 3.68 14.97 14.45
C GLU A 118 2.77 15.05 15.69
N GLY A 119 1.63 14.36 15.64
CA GLY A 119 0.66 14.40 16.73
C GLY A 119 -0.68 13.77 16.40
N GLU A 120 -1.53 13.71 17.43
CA GLU A 120 -2.95 13.38 17.32
C GLU A 120 -3.76 14.64 17.63
N TYR A 121 -4.69 14.97 16.75
CA TYR A 121 -5.47 16.20 16.78
C TYR A 121 -6.96 15.86 16.72
N ASP A 122 -7.70 16.24 17.76
CA ASP A 122 -9.15 16.09 17.79
C ASP A 122 -9.82 17.38 17.33
N LEU A 123 -10.39 17.35 16.14
CA LEU A 123 -11.06 18.48 15.50
C LEU A 123 -12.58 18.31 15.66
N SER A 124 -13.26 19.39 16.07
CA SER A 124 -14.70 19.40 16.30
C SER A 124 -15.40 20.40 15.40
N PHE A 125 -16.48 19.97 14.77
CA PHE A 125 -17.24 20.73 13.77
C PHE A 125 -18.73 20.71 14.09
N VAL A 126 -19.44 21.71 13.58
CA VAL A 126 -20.90 21.75 13.51
C VAL A 126 -21.27 21.74 12.03
N VAL A 127 -22.09 20.77 11.64
CA VAL A 127 -22.62 20.68 10.27
C VAL A 127 -24.07 21.09 10.31
N THR A 128 -24.45 22.02 9.43
CA THR A 128 -25.83 22.47 9.29
C THR A 128 -26.37 22.02 7.94
N GLU A 129 -27.52 21.38 7.96
CA GLU A 129 -28.26 20.98 6.76
C GLU A 129 -29.44 21.90 6.55
N ASP A 130 -29.68 22.28 5.30
CA ASP A 130 -30.79 23.12 4.87
C ASP A 130 -31.35 22.61 3.54
N SER A 131 -32.12 21.52 3.60
CA SER A 131 -32.73 20.88 2.42
C SER A 131 -34.23 21.19 2.31
N MET A 132 -34.84 20.81 1.18
CA MET A 132 -36.27 21.05 0.94
C MET A 132 -37.18 20.12 1.74
N PHE A 133 -36.74 18.90 2.03
CA PHE A 133 -37.55 17.85 2.66
C PHE A 133 -37.21 17.63 4.13
N VAL A 134 -36.00 18.02 4.55
CA VAL A 134 -35.54 17.96 5.93
C VAL A 134 -35.53 19.37 6.54
N PRO A 135 -36.20 19.60 7.69
CA PRO A 135 -36.11 20.88 8.37
C PRO A 135 -34.68 21.24 8.74
N ARG A 136 -34.32 22.51 8.56
CA ARG A 136 -33.00 23.03 8.92
C ARG A 136 -32.61 22.61 10.34
N HIS A 137 -31.48 21.92 10.45
CA HIS A 137 -30.94 21.45 11.72
C HIS A 137 -29.41 21.39 11.66
N SER A 138 -28.79 21.17 12.82
CA SER A 138 -27.35 21.05 12.94
C SER A 138 -26.97 19.88 13.82
N VAL A 139 -25.88 19.20 13.47
CA VAL A 139 -25.30 18.09 14.23
C VAL A 139 -23.82 18.34 14.48
N ASP A 140 -23.30 17.74 15.55
CA ASP A 140 -21.88 17.74 15.84
C ASP A 140 -21.15 16.70 14.99
N ALA A 141 -19.92 17.00 14.58
CA ALA A 141 -19.05 16.07 13.88
C ALA A 141 -17.62 16.11 14.45
N TYR A 142 -17.02 14.93 14.62
CA TYR A 142 -15.72 14.77 15.25
C TYR A 142 -14.73 14.11 14.27
N VAL A 143 -13.53 14.68 14.13
CA VAL A 143 -12.49 14.15 13.24
C VAL A 143 -11.18 14.06 14.01
N THR A 144 -10.68 12.84 14.21
CA THR A 144 -9.36 12.61 14.78
C THR A 144 -8.34 12.50 13.66
N VAL A 145 -7.38 13.43 13.61
CA VAL A 145 -6.28 13.45 12.64
C VAL A 145 -5.01 12.97 13.32
N VAL A 146 -4.40 11.91 12.80
CA VAL A 146 -3.12 11.37 13.28
C VAL A 146 -2.05 11.62 12.23
N VAL A 147 -1.11 12.49 12.56
CA VAL A 147 0.07 12.81 11.75
C VAL A 147 1.26 12.05 12.30
N ARG A 148 1.93 11.28 11.44
CA ARG A 148 3.21 10.61 11.73
C ARG A 148 4.27 11.08 10.78
N GLU A 149 5.41 11.54 11.29
CA GLU A 149 6.55 11.87 10.44
C GLU A 149 7.26 10.58 10.02
N LEU A 150 7.57 10.46 8.72
CA LEU A 150 8.29 9.31 8.19
C LEU A 150 9.65 9.76 7.64
N PRO A 151 10.78 9.32 8.22
CA PRO A 151 12.10 9.71 7.76
C PRO A 151 12.46 9.06 6.42
N GLU A 152 13.46 9.64 5.73
CA GLU A 152 13.93 9.09 4.44
C GLU A 152 14.43 7.64 4.56
N GLU A 153 15.16 7.33 5.63
CA GLU A 153 15.66 5.97 5.89
C GLU A 153 14.53 4.92 5.93
N ALA A 154 13.34 5.28 6.44
CA ALA A 154 12.22 4.34 6.52
C ALA A 154 11.70 3.96 5.13
N VAL A 155 11.66 4.92 4.21
CA VAL A 155 11.21 4.70 2.82
C VAL A 155 12.28 3.96 2.02
N ASP A 156 13.55 4.30 2.23
CA ASP A 156 14.67 3.62 1.56
C ASP A 156 14.79 2.16 2.01
N LYS A 157 14.58 1.90 3.29
CA LYS A 157 14.67 0.56 3.89
C LYS A 157 13.35 -0.20 3.90
N SER A 158 12.35 0.23 3.12
CA SER A 158 11.02 -0.39 3.16
C SER A 158 10.94 -1.69 2.37
N GLY A 159 10.14 -2.64 2.86
CA GLY A 159 9.64 -3.76 2.06
C GLY A 159 8.46 -3.35 1.19
N SER A 160 8.12 -4.19 0.21
CA SER A 160 6.99 -3.94 -0.68
C SER A 160 6.23 -5.20 -1.05
N ILE A 161 4.92 -5.07 -1.24
CA ILE A 161 4.00 -6.15 -1.62
C ILE A 161 3.06 -5.59 -2.69
N ARG A 162 2.86 -6.35 -3.78
CA ARG A 162 1.82 -6.08 -4.77
C ARG A 162 0.69 -7.06 -4.59
N PHE A 163 -0.48 -6.57 -4.19
CA PHE A 163 -1.71 -7.36 -4.07
C PHE A 163 -2.53 -7.31 -5.37
N ILE A 164 -3.41 -8.29 -5.53
CA ILE A 164 -4.43 -8.32 -6.60
C ILE A 164 -5.83 -8.47 -6.00
N ASN A 165 -6.85 -8.14 -6.79
CA ASN A 165 -8.26 -8.26 -6.42
C ASN A 165 -8.64 -7.50 -5.13
N VAL A 166 -7.95 -6.38 -4.86
CA VAL A 166 -8.27 -5.49 -3.75
C VAL A 166 -8.09 -4.05 -4.20
N THR A 167 -9.06 -3.21 -3.86
CA THR A 167 -8.99 -1.77 -4.13
C THR A 167 -8.33 -1.02 -2.98
N LYS A 168 -7.76 0.15 -3.28
CA LYS A 168 -7.18 1.02 -2.25
C LYS A 168 -8.20 1.45 -1.19
N GLU A 169 -9.47 1.68 -1.57
CA GLU A 169 -10.55 2.03 -0.65
C GLU A 169 -10.89 0.86 0.28
N GLU A 170 -11.08 -0.35 -0.26
CA GLU A 170 -11.30 -1.57 0.55
C GLU A 170 -10.15 -1.79 1.53
N PHE A 171 -8.91 -1.56 1.09
CA PHE A 171 -7.72 -1.80 1.91
C PHE A 171 -7.65 -0.91 3.17
N ILE A 172 -8.12 0.34 3.09
CA ILE A 172 -8.09 1.30 4.20
C ILE A 172 -9.41 1.42 4.97
N SER A 173 -10.51 0.93 4.40
CA SER A 173 -11.83 1.04 5.01
C SER A 173 -12.00 0.10 6.20
N VAL A 174 -12.81 0.52 7.17
CA VAL A 174 -13.30 -0.34 8.24
C VAL A 174 -14.74 -0.74 7.88
N PRO A 175 -15.04 -2.04 7.70
CA PRO A 175 -16.39 -2.47 7.30
C PRO A 175 -17.47 -2.07 8.31
N ARG A 176 -18.58 -1.46 7.83
CA ARG A 176 -19.70 -1.00 8.69
C ARG A 176 -20.42 -2.15 9.41
N ASP A 177 -20.43 -3.36 8.85
CA ASP A 177 -21.17 -4.50 9.41
C ASP A 177 -20.52 -5.07 10.68
N PHE A 178 -19.25 -4.76 10.90
CA PHE A 178 -18.52 -5.12 12.10
C PHE A 178 -18.39 -3.91 13.01
N GLN A 179 -19.52 -3.36 13.48
CA GLN A 179 -19.61 -2.34 14.57
C GLN A 179 -19.03 -2.83 15.93
N SER A 180 -18.09 -3.77 15.90
CA SER A 180 -17.20 -4.01 17.00
C SER A 180 -16.19 -2.84 17.07
N PRO A 181 -15.96 -2.25 18.25
CA PRO A 181 -14.88 -1.27 18.44
C PRO A 181 -13.48 -1.82 18.08
N ASP A 182 -13.33 -3.13 17.91
CA ASP A 182 -12.08 -3.81 17.53
C ASP A 182 -11.95 -4.11 16.02
N ALA A 183 -12.86 -3.62 15.17
CA ALA A 183 -12.78 -3.85 13.73
C ALA A 183 -11.59 -3.10 13.11
N LEU A 184 -10.67 -3.85 12.51
CA LEU A 184 -9.46 -3.33 11.90
C LEU A 184 -9.58 -3.32 10.37
N SER A 185 -9.07 -2.26 9.73
CA SER A 185 -8.91 -2.23 8.27
C SER A 185 -7.93 -3.33 7.80
N LEU A 186 -7.93 -3.66 6.50
CA LEU A 186 -6.92 -4.58 5.95
C LEU A 186 -5.50 -4.05 6.17
N LYS A 187 -5.30 -2.73 6.04
CA LYS A 187 -4.05 -2.04 6.39
C LYS A 187 -3.62 -2.31 7.84
N ASP A 188 -4.52 -2.12 8.81
CA ASP A 188 -4.18 -2.29 10.24
C ASP A 188 -3.95 -3.77 10.59
N ARG A 189 -4.71 -4.69 9.96
CA ARG A 189 -4.46 -6.13 10.07
C ARG A 189 -3.09 -6.51 9.50
N LEU A 190 -2.70 -5.95 8.35
CA LEU A 190 -1.37 -6.15 7.78
C LEU A 190 -0.30 -5.62 8.74
N GLN A 191 -0.44 -4.41 9.25
CA GLN A 191 0.49 -3.81 10.22
C GLN A 191 0.68 -4.71 11.45
N LEU A 192 -0.42 -5.25 12.00
CA LEU A 192 -0.40 -6.18 13.13
C LEU A 192 0.27 -7.52 12.80
N SER A 193 0.00 -8.10 11.63
CA SER A 193 0.64 -9.36 11.21
C SER A 193 2.12 -9.18 10.93
N LEU A 194 2.53 -8.04 10.37
CA LEU A 194 3.93 -7.67 10.17
C LEU A 194 4.65 -7.46 11.52
N SER A 195 4.00 -6.81 12.50
CA SER A 195 4.63 -6.61 13.83
C SER A 195 4.92 -7.94 14.51
N LYS A 196 4.01 -8.92 14.40
CA LYS A 196 4.22 -10.29 14.88
C LYS A 196 5.35 -11.00 14.13
N LEU A 197 5.41 -10.85 12.80
CA LEU A 197 6.48 -11.44 11.97
C LEU A 197 7.86 -10.94 12.33
N PHE A 198 8.00 -9.63 12.53
CA PHE A 198 9.28 -9.00 12.83
C PHE A 198 9.60 -8.97 14.33
N ASN A 199 8.71 -9.53 15.17
CA ASN A 199 8.83 -9.51 16.62
C ASN A 199 9.08 -8.09 17.17
N THR A 200 8.27 -7.13 16.73
CA THR A 200 8.34 -5.72 17.14
C THR A 200 6.95 -5.21 17.51
N SER A 201 6.86 -4.02 18.11
CA SER A 201 5.57 -3.40 18.42
C SER A 201 4.87 -2.92 17.16
N VAL A 202 3.52 -2.85 17.19
CA VAL A 202 2.72 -2.30 16.08
C VAL A 202 3.13 -0.87 15.74
N SER A 203 3.49 -0.07 16.76
CA SER A 203 4.00 1.30 16.61
C SER A 203 5.32 1.40 15.85
N ASN A 204 6.06 0.29 15.73
CA ASN A 204 7.33 0.24 15.03
C ASN A 204 7.21 -0.39 13.64
N VAL A 205 5.99 -0.51 13.12
CA VAL A 205 5.70 -0.94 11.76
C VAL A 205 4.90 0.15 11.09
N ASP A 206 5.39 0.67 9.98
CA ASP A 206 4.70 1.70 9.21
C ASP A 206 4.19 1.09 7.92
N VAL A 207 2.89 1.21 7.62
CA VAL A 207 2.31 0.85 6.32
C VAL A 207 1.95 2.15 5.62
N PHE A 208 2.90 2.69 4.86
CA PHE A 208 2.91 4.12 4.52
C PHE A 208 2.60 4.42 3.06
N THR A 209 2.65 3.42 2.16
CA THR A 209 2.26 3.57 0.75
C THR A 209 1.12 2.61 0.46
N VAL A 210 0.06 3.09 -0.19
CA VAL A 210 -1.06 2.30 -0.71
C VAL A 210 -1.42 2.90 -2.07
N LEU A 211 -0.90 2.33 -3.15
CA LEU A 211 -1.01 2.87 -4.50
C LEU A 211 -1.73 1.89 -5.41
N GLN A 212 -2.85 2.34 -6.00
CA GLN A 212 -3.58 1.56 -7.00
C GLN A 212 -2.95 1.78 -8.38
N ASN A 213 -2.57 0.68 -9.05
CA ASN A 213 -2.06 0.70 -10.42
C ASN A 213 -3.18 0.55 -11.46
N GLU A 214 -2.88 0.90 -12.70
CA GLU A 214 -3.80 0.80 -13.85
C GLU A 214 -4.32 -0.64 -14.08
N ASN A 215 -3.51 -1.65 -13.77
CA ASN A 215 -3.87 -3.07 -13.94
C ASN A 215 -4.69 -3.63 -12.77
N HIS A 216 -5.36 -2.78 -11.98
CA HIS A 216 -6.13 -3.16 -10.78
C HIS A 216 -5.29 -3.92 -9.73
N THR A 217 -3.97 -3.70 -9.70
CA THR A 217 -3.10 -4.18 -8.62
C THR A 217 -2.90 -3.08 -7.58
N LEU A 218 -2.59 -3.48 -6.35
CA LEU A 218 -2.40 -2.56 -5.23
C LEU A 218 -0.97 -2.72 -4.67
N ASP A 219 -0.18 -1.67 -4.77
CA ASP A 219 1.18 -1.63 -4.25
C ASP A 219 1.18 -1.07 -2.84
N VAL A 220 1.69 -1.86 -1.92
CA VAL A 220 1.83 -1.50 -0.51
C VAL A 220 3.30 -1.52 -0.14
N ARG A 221 3.77 -0.43 0.48
CA ARG A 221 5.12 -0.36 1.07
C ARG A 221 5.03 -0.19 2.57
N PHE A 222 5.95 -0.85 3.26
CA PHE A 222 6.00 -0.86 4.70
C PHE A 222 7.44 -0.84 5.23
N SER A 223 7.64 -0.26 6.41
CA SER A 223 8.88 -0.32 7.15
C SER A 223 8.65 -0.98 8.51
N ALA A 224 9.71 -1.56 9.09
CA ALA A 224 9.70 -2.00 10.47
C ALA A 224 11.04 -1.69 11.14
N HIS A 225 11.01 -1.38 12.43
CA HIS A 225 12.20 -0.97 13.15
C HIS A 225 12.29 -1.46 14.60
N GLY A 226 13.51 -1.47 15.13
CA GLY A 226 13.83 -1.67 16.55
C GLY A 226 14.87 -0.68 17.08
N SER A 227 15.36 0.22 16.21
CA SER A 227 16.55 1.08 16.30
C SER A 227 17.82 0.37 15.79
N PRO A 228 18.21 0.52 14.50
CA PRO A 228 17.63 1.33 13.42
C PRO A 228 16.46 0.63 12.67
N TYR A 229 16.07 1.17 11.51
CA TYR A 229 15.16 0.51 10.55
C TYR A 229 15.80 -0.76 9.99
N TYR A 230 15.00 -1.82 9.88
CA TYR A 230 15.43 -3.09 9.30
C TYR A 230 15.66 -2.95 7.80
N ALA A 231 16.65 -3.66 7.27
CA ALA A 231 17.00 -3.61 5.86
C ALA A 231 15.93 -4.27 4.96
N PRO A 232 15.74 -3.81 3.70
CA PRO A 232 14.72 -4.34 2.78
C PRO A 232 14.79 -5.86 2.58
N GLU A 233 16.00 -6.42 2.53
CA GLU A 233 16.25 -7.85 2.29
C GLU A 233 15.65 -8.70 3.41
N LYS A 234 15.79 -8.23 4.67
CA LYS A 234 15.17 -8.88 5.83
C LYS A 234 13.64 -8.76 5.77
N LEU A 235 13.11 -7.58 5.43
CA LEU A 235 11.67 -7.34 5.38
C LEU A 235 11.00 -8.21 4.31
N ASN A 236 11.48 -8.09 3.07
CA ASN A 236 10.96 -8.83 1.93
C ASN A 236 11.20 -10.33 2.08
N GLY A 237 12.39 -10.75 2.55
CA GLY A 237 12.72 -12.16 2.75
C GLY A 237 11.82 -12.86 3.76
N ILE A 238 11.56 -12.22 4.93
CA ILE A 238 10.65 -12.78 5.95
C ILE A 238 9.20 -12.82 5.44
N VAL A 239 8.75 -11.77 4.74
CA VAL A 239 7.39 -11.73 4.16
C VAL A 239 7.24 -12.82 3.10
N ALA A 240 8.21 -12.98 2.19
CA ALA A 240 8.19 -14.02 1.17
C ALA A 240 8.18 -15.42 1.80
N GLN A 241 9.01 -15.70 2.81
CA GLN A 241 8.98 -16.99 3.54
C GLN A 241 7.65 -17.28 4.24
N ASN A 242 6.87 -16.25 4.56
CA ASN A 242 5.60 -16.36 5.28
C ASN A 242 4.39 -15.97 4.42
N GLN A 243 4.54 -15.92 3.10
CA GLN A 243 3.54 -15.38 2.18
C GLN A 243 2.18 -16.05 2.36
N GLN A 244 2.13 -17.39 2.26
CA GLN A 244 0.86 -18.14 2.38
C GLN A 244 0.16 -17.90 3.73
N ARG A 245 0.93 -17.74 4.82
CA ARG A 245 0.35 -17.45 6.14
C ARG A 245 -0.30 -16.07 6.16
N LEU A 246 0.37 -15.07 5.59
CA LEU A 246 -0.16 -13.71 5.51
C LEU A 246 -1.37 -13.61 4.59
N GLU A 247 -1.34 -14.27 3.43
CA GLU A 247 -2.46 -14.34 2.49
C GLU A 247 -3.71 -14.91 3.17
N ASN A 248 -3.56 -16.03 3.89
CA ASN A 248 -4.65 -16.66 4.64
C ASN A 248 -5.16 -15.80 5.82
N GLU A 249 -4.27 -15.12 6.54
CA GLU A 249 -4.65 -14.26 7.67
C GLU A 249 -5.39 -12.99 7.23
N LEU A 250 -5.01 -12.43 6.07
CA LEU A 250 -5.58 -11.19 5.56
C LEU A 250 -6.75 -11.41 4.60
N ASP A 251 -6.92 -12.65 4.11
CA ASP A 251 -7.81 -12.98 2.99
C ASP A 251 -7.49 -12.16 1.74
N LEU A 252 -6.19 -12.08 1.43
CA LEU A 252 -5.64 -11.34 0.29
C LEU A 252 -4.71 -12.25 -0.51
N GLN A 253 -4.50 -11.90 -1.78
CA GLN A 253 -3.55 -12.60 -2.65
C GLN A 253 -2.40 -11.67 -3.05
N MET A 254 -1.17 -12.13 -2.81
CA MET A 254 0.05 -11.40 -3.17
C MET A 254 0.53 -11.87 -4.54
N LEU A 255 0.61 -10.93 -5.49
CA LEU A 255 1.24 -11.20 -6.78
C LEU A 255 2.76 -11.31 -6.63
N MET A 256 3.37 -10.39 -5.88
CA MET A 256 4.81 -10.42 -5.61
C MET A 256 5.14 -9.70 -4.30
N VAL A 257 6.23 -10.16 -3.68
CA VAL A 257 6.92 -9.51 -2.57
C VAL A 257 8.23 -8.98 -3.12
N ASN A 258 8.67 -7.80 -2.68
CA ASN A 258 9.75 -7.04 -3.31
C ASN A 258 9.42 -6.70 -4.77
N ILE A 259 8.57 -5.69 -4.96
CA ILE A 259 8.06 -5.28 -6.29
C ILE A 259 9.24 -5.05 -7.24
N ASP A 260 9.21 -5.78 -8.34
CA ASP A 260 10.22 -5.76 -9.38
C ASP A 260 9.55 -5.52 -10.74
N GLU A 261 9.72 -4.32 -11.29
CA GLU A 261 9.21 -3.95 -12.61
C GLU A 261 10.04 -4.54 -13.75
N CYS A 262 11.26 -5.02 -13.45
CA CYS A 262 12.20 -5.65 -14.36
C CYS A 262 12.09 -7.18 -14.37
N LEU A 263 11.20 -7.75 -13.55
CA LEU A 263 11.08 -9.19 -13.32
C LEU A 263 10.86 -10.00 -14.61
N ILE A 264 10.07 -9.47 -15.56
CA ILE A 264 9.84 -10.13 -16.85
C ILE A 264 10.84 -9.56 -17.87
N GLU A 265 11.75 -10.41 -18.34
CA GLU A 265 12.73 -10.04 -19.34
C GLU A 265 12.07 -9.45 -20.60
N LYS A 266 12.67 -8.40 -21.15
CA LYS A 266 12.23 -7.75 -22.40
C LYS A 266 10.82 -7.17 -22.38
N PHE A 267 10.17 -7.10 -21.21
CA PHE A 267 8.84 -6.52 -21.08
C PHE A 267 8.87 -4.99 -20.98
N LYS A 268 9.72 -4.44 -20.09
CA LYS A 268 9.89 -2.97 -19.93
C LYS A 268 11.05 -2.40 -20.73
N CYS A 269 12.14 -3.16 -20.86
CA CYS A 269 13.40 -2.73 -21.45
C CYS A 269 13.92 -3.79 -22.42
N GLU A 270 14.44 -3.40 -23.59
CA GLU A 270 14.95 -4.35 -24.60
C GLU A 270 16.27 -5.04 -24.18
N GLU A 271 17.09 -4.35 -23.40
CA GLU A 271 18.38 -4.82 -22.90
C GLU A 271 18.38 -4.95 -21.37
N SER A 272 19.17 -4.15 -20.66
CA SER A 272 19.26 -4.16 -19.20
C SER A 272 18.14 -3.38 -18.56
N CYS A 273 17.75 -3.81 -17.36
CA CYS A 273 16.70 -3.21 -16.57
C CYS A 273 17.13 -3.18 -15.11
N THR A 274 16.93 -2.04 -14.45
CA THR A 274 17.14 -1.86 -13.01
C THR A 274 15.91 -1.21 -12.39
N ASN A 275 15.61 -1.51 -11.14
CA ASN A 275 14.51 -0.90 -10.41
C ASN A 275 14.99 0.34 -9.67
N GLU A 276 14.34 1.49 -9.87
CA GLU A 276 14.55 2.69 -9.05
C GLU A 276 13.31 2.98 -8.21
N LEU A 277 13.51 3.27 -6.93
CA LEU A 277 12.45 3.74 -6.03
C LEU A 277 12.30 5.26 -6.15
N HIS A 278 11.22 5.71 -6.77
CA HIS A 278 10.82 7.10 -6.78
C HIS A 278 10.04 7.44 -5.51
N LYS A 279 10.38 8.57 -4.89
CA LYS A 279 9.83 9.05 -3.61
C LYS A 279 9.38 10.50 -3.79
N SER A 280 8.20 10.84 -3.31
CA SER A 280 7.66 12.21 -3.39
C SER A 280 7.12 12.68 -2.04
N SER A 281 7.39 13.94 -1.69
CA SER A 281 6.78 14.63 -0.55
C SER A 281 5.34 15.06 -0.84
N VAL A 282 4.89 15.02 -2.09
CA VAL A 282 3.46 15.18 -2.43
C VAL A 282 2.76 13.85 -2.13
N PRO A 283 1.85 13.81 -1.15
CA PRO A 283 1.27 12.56 -0.69
C PRO A 283 0.22 12.00 -1.65
N TYR A 284 -0.13 10.73 -1.45
CA TYR A 284 -1.24 10.06 -2.14
C TYR A 284 -2.42 9.90 -1.19
N MET A 285 -3.57 10.44 -1.58
CA MET A 285 -4.77 10.54 -0.73
C MET A 285 -5.80 9.49 -1.13
N ILE A 286 -6.40 8.86 -0.13
CA ILE A 286 -7.40 7.80 -0.29
C ILE A 286 -8.54 8.11 0.67
N TYR A 287 -9.74 8.25 0.12
CA TYR A 287 -10.94 8.56 0.89
C TYR A 287 -11.84 7.31 0.91
N SER A 288 -12.29 6.92 2.10
CA SER A 288 -13.40 5.99 2.30
C SER A 288 -14.54 6.71 3.02
N ASN A 289 -15.65 6.01 3.28
CA ASN A 289 -16.80 6.60 3.96
C ASN A 289 -16.45 7.21 5.32
N THR A 290 -15.67 6.50 6.16
CA THR A 290 -15.40 6.89 7.55
C THR A 290 -13.90 7.09 7.85
N THR A 291 -13.03 6.74 6.92
CA THR A 291 -11.58 6.84 7.08
C THR A 291 -10.94 7.54 5.89
N SER A 292 -9.93 8.36 6.16
CA SER A 292 -9.05 8.89 5.11
C SER A 292 -7.61 8.50 5.41
N PHE A 293 -6.88 8.12 4.37
CA PHE A 293 -5.48 7.79 4.46
C PHE A 293 -4.67 8.65 3.51
N VAL A 294 -3.65 9.30 4.06
CA VAL A 294 -2.70 10.13 3.32
C VAL A 294 -1.34 9.46 3.45
N GLY A 295 -0.98 8.70 2.41
CA GLY A 295 0.26 7.94 2.34
C GLY A 295 1.37 8.70 1.62
N VAL A 296 2.58 8.19 1.72
CA VAL A 296 3.72 8.64 0.92
C VAL A 296 3.55 8.08 -0.50
N ASN A 297 3.73 8.93 -1.51
CA ASN A 297 3.76 8.49 -2.89
C ASN A 297 5.16 7.97 -3.22
N ALA A 298 5.36 6.66 -3.01
CA ALA A 298 6.60 5.96 -3.28
C ALA A 298 6.36 4.72 -4.16
N PHE A 299 6.92 4.70 -5.37
CA PHE A 299 6.70 3.64 -6.34
C PHE A 299 8.00 3.21 -7.01
N VAL A 300 8.03 1.95 -7.46
CA VAL A 300 9.16 1.40 -8.20
C VAL A 300 8.94 1.65 -9.69
N GLN A 301 9.98 2.11 -10.38
CA GLN A 301 9.99 2.26 -11.82
C GLN A 301 11.19 1.52 -12.43
N ALA A 302 10.94 0.85 -13.55
CA ALA A 302 12.00 0.25 -14.35
C ALA A 302 12.82 1.34 -15.07
N GLN A 303 14.14 1.23 -14.97
CA GLN A 303 15.10 2.03 -15.71
C GLN A 303 15.91 1.15 -16.65
N CYS A 304 15.91 1.51 -17.93
CA CYS A 304 16.62 0.79 -18.98
C CYS A 304 18.08 1.22 -19.07
N VAL A 305 18.80 1.09 -17.97
CA VAL A 305 20.24 1.40 -17.85
C VAL A 305 20.97 0.20 -17.26
N CYS A 306 22.26 0.05 -17.61
CA CYS A 306 23.17 -0.92 -17.00
C CYS A 306 24.32 -0.15 -16.34
N GLU A 307 23.99 0.53 -15.25
CA GLU A 307 24.99 1.15 -14.39
C GLU A 307 24.92 0.45 -13.03
N ALA A 308 25.97 -0.27 -12.67
CA ALA A 308 26.15 -0.67 -11.28
C ALA A 308 26.29 0.62 -10.47
N PRO A 309 25.49 0.83 -9.41
CA PRO A 309 25.61 2.02 -8.60
C PRO A 309 27.05 2.13 -8.09
N LEU A 310 27.69 3.27 -8.36
CA LEU A 310 29.04 3.54 -7.85
C LEU A 310 28.97 3.60 -6.33
N MET A 311 29.45 2.55 -5.66
CA MET A 311 29.39 2.41 -4.21
C MET A 311 30.45 3.29 -3.52
N ARG A 312 30.31 4.62 -3.63
CA ARG A 312 31.31 5.59 -3.16
C ARG A 312 31.26 5.88 -1.65
N ARG A 313 30.52 5.11 -0.86
CA ARG A 313 30.29 5.40 0.55
C ARG A 313 30.77 4.24 1.43
N CYS A 314 31.56 4.57 2.44
CA CYS A 314 31.95 3.64 3.49
C CYS A 314 30.72 3.21 4.28
N LEU A 315 30.54 1.91 4.43
CA LEU A 315 29.46 1.30 5.19
C LEU A 315 29.85 1.19 6.68
N ASN A 316 28.85 0.88 7.51
CA ASN A 316 29.05 0.50 8.92
C ASN A 316 29.89 1.49 9.75
N GLY A 317 29.78 2.79 9.46
CA GLY A 317 30.50 3.85 10.17
C GLY A 317 31.97 4.01 9.76
N GLY A 318 32.40 3.36 8.67
CA GLY A 318 33.73 3.57 8.10
C GLY A 318 33.94 4.99 7.59
N SER A 319 35.21 5.43 7.54
CA SER A 319 35.58 6.78 7.08
C SER A 319 36.36 6.70 5.76
N PRO A 320 36.06 7.54 4.76
CA PRO A 320 36.77 7.50 3.47
C PRO A 320 38.21 8.00 3.62
N ARG A 321 39.16 7.30 3.00
CA ARG A 321 40.57 7.74 2.97
C ARG A 321 40.76 8.85 1.94
N TYR A 322 41.31 9.98 2.39
CA TYR A 322 41.60 11.11 1.50
C TYR A 322 42.74 10.75 0.52
N GLY A 323 42.45 10.77 -0.78
CA GLY A 323 43.43 10.56 -1.85
C GLY A 323 43.53 9.14 -2.40
N GLU A 324 42.86 8.17 -1.76
CA GLU A 324 42.64 6.82 -2.29
C GLU A 324 41.18 6.70 -2.70
N ASN A 325 40.90 6.61 -3.99
CA ASN A 325 39.53 6.39 -4.46
C ASN A 325 39.03 5.03 -3.94
N ASP A 326 37.83 5.00 -3.37
CA ASP A 326 37.09 3.79 -2.96
C ASP A 326 37.68 2.94 -1.81
N VAL A 327 38.56 3.50 -0.97
CA VAL A 327 39.07 2.79 0.22
C VAL A 327 38.61 3.46 1.51
N CYS A 328 38.11 2.65 2.43
CA CYS A 328 37.57 3.07 3.72
C CYS A 328 38.42 2.59 4.90
N ASP A 329 38.55 3.44 5.92
CA ASP A 329 39.01 3.08 7.25
C ASP A 329 37.85 2.48 8.05
N CYS A 330 37.94 1.18 8.32
CA CYS A 330 36.91 0.43 9.01
C CYS A 330 37.13 0.41 10.52
N ILE A 331 36.02 0.46 11.26
CA ILE A 331 36.01 0.23 12.70
C ILE A 331 36.28 -1.26 12.97
N ASP A 332 36.87 -1.57 14.13
CA ASP A 332 37.14 -2.94 14.58
C ASP A 332 35.91 -3.86 14.40
N GLY A 333 36.10 -4.98 13.70
CA GLY A 333 35.05 -5.94 13.39
C GLY A 333 34.46 -5.82 11.98
N PHE A 334 34.72 -4.73 11.25
CA PHE A 334 34.32 -4.59 9.85
C PHE A 334 35.54 -4.73 8.92
N THR A 335 35.33 -5.37 7.77
CA THR A 335 36.37 -5.66 6.78
C THR A 335 35.85 -5.36 5.37
N GLY A 336 36.75 -5.33 4.39
CA GLY A 336 36.45 -5.00 3.00
C GLY A 336 36.84 -3.57 2.61
N PRO A 337 36.92 -3.27 1.30
CA PRO A 337 37.27 -1.93 0.79
C PRO A 337 36.30 -0.83 1.26
N HIS A 338 35.04 -1.17 1.54
CA HIS A 338 33.98 -0.26 1.96
C HIS A 338 33.43 -0.58 3.35
N CYS A 339 34.11 -1.42 4.14
CA CYS A 339 33.66 -1.88 5.47
C CYS A 339 32.36 -2.69 5.43
N GLU A 340 32.14 -3.43 4.34
CA GLU A 340 30.92 -4.17 4.02
C GLU A 340 30.81 -5.55 4.70
N LEU A 341 31.83 -6.02 5.44
CA LEU A 341 31.88 -7.37 6.02
C LEU A 341 31.84 -8.46 4.94
N VAL A 342 32.97 -8.70 4.29
CA VAL A 342 33.11 -9.64 3.15
C VAL A 342 33.06 -11.13 3.53
N SER A 343 32.86 -11.47 4.81
CA SER A 343 32.85 -12.86 5.28
C SER A 343 31.76 -13.08 6.32
N VAL A 344 31.02 -14.17 6.17
CA VAL A 344 30.01 -14.62 7.12
C VAL A 344 30.20 -16.12 7.38
N ALA A 345 29.88 -16.56 8.60
CA ALA A 345 29.88 -17.96 8.98
C ALA A 345 28.52 -18.32 9.59
N PHE A 346 28.00 -19.48 9.21
CA PHE A 346 26.76 -20.01 9.73
C PHE A 346 27.03 -21.35 10.40
N TYR A 347 26.30 -21.63 11.48
CA TYR A 347 26.33 -22.93 12.16
C TYR A 347 24.92 -23.53 12.13
N GLY A 348 24.80 -24.80 11.72
CA GLY A 348 23.51 -25.46 11.58
C GLY A 348 22.69 -24.93 10.40
N SER A 349 21.45 -24.52 10.64
CA SER A 349 20.49 -24.07 9.61
C SER A 349 20.41 -22.54 9.48
N GLY A 350 21.47 -21.82 9.82
CA GLY A 350 21.54 -20.36 9.68
C GLY A 350 21.64 -19.93 8.22
N TYR A 351 21.04 -18.79 7.89
CA TYR A 351 21.10 -18.16 6.58
C TYR A 351 21.10 -16.63 6.73
N ALA A 352 21.42 -15.90 5.67
CA ALA A 352 21.29 -14.46 5.59
C ALA A 352 20.66 -14.07 4.25
N PHE A 353 19.88 -12.98 4.27
CA PHE A 353 19.38 -12.35 3.07
C PHE A 353 20.32 -11.23 2.64
N TYR A 354 20.56 -11.13 1.33
CA TYR A 354 21.38 -10.10 0.71
C TYR A 354 20.59 -9.43 -0.40
N GLU A 355 21.06 -8.25 -0.79
CA GLU A 355 20.50 -7.52 -1.93
C GLU A 355 20.61 -8.40 -3.19
N PRO A 356 19.56 -8.44 -4.03
CA PRO A 356 19.60 -9.16 -5.29
C PRO A 356 20.75 -8.69 -6.17
N ILE A 357 21.29 -9.59 -6.99
CA ILE A 357 22.37 -9.26 -7.91
C ILE A 357 21.79 -8.50 -9.09
N ALA A 358 22.25 -7.27 -9.30
CA ALA A 358 21.83 -6.47 -10.45
C ALA A 358 22.25 -7.15 -11.77
N ALA A 359 21.27 -7.36 -12.65
CA ALA A 359 21.49 -7.95 -13.96
C ALA A 359 22.15 -6.92 -14.90
N CYS A 360 23.41 -7.17 -15.26
CA CYS A 360 24.18 -6.34 -16.18
C CYS A 360 25.00 -7.22 -17.13
N ASN A 361 25.48 -6.63 -18.23
CA ASN A 361 26.02 -7.38 -19.38
C ASN A 361 27.21 -8.32 -19.04
N ASN A 362 27.94 -8.06 -17.95
CA ASN A 362 28.97 -8.96 -17.42
C ASN A 362 29.02 -8.88 -15.89
N THR A 363 28.44 -9.87 -15.22
CA THR A 363 28.51 -10.02 -13.76
C THR A 363 29.52 -11.10 -13.39
N LYS A 364 30.49 -10.76 -12.52
CA LYS A 364 31.48 -11.72 -11.99
C LYS A 364 31.33 -11.85 -10.49
N ILE A 365 30.95 -13.04 -10.04
CA ILE A 365 30.84 -13.40 -8.63
C ILE A 365 32.01 -14.32 -8.27
N SER A 366 32.69 -14.04 -7.16
CA SER A 366 33.77 -14.88 -6.64
C SER A 366 33.51 -15.17 -5.17
N LEU A 367 33.57 -16.45 -4.78
CA LEU A 367 33.25 -16.92 -3.45
C LEU A 367 34.38 -17.85 -2.96
N GLU A 368 34.79 -17.69 -1.71
CA GLU A 368 35.68 -18.62 -1.01
C GLU A 368 34.89 -19.27 0.13
N ILE A 369 34.86 -20.60 0.17
CA ILE A 369 33.95 -21.35 1.05
C ILE A 369 34.76 -22.37 1.84
N THR A 370 34.54 -22.43 3.14
CA THR A 370 35.17 -23.41 4.05
C THR A 370 34.09 -24.27 4.71
N PRO A 371 33.54 -25.28 4.00
CA PRO A 371 32.40 -26.04 4.50
C PRO A 371 32.81 -27.05 5.59
N GLN A 372 31.93 -27.23 6.58
CA GLN A 372 32.07 -28.27 7.63
C GLN A 372 31.35 -29.58 7.27
N ILE A 373 30.44 -29.52 6.30
CA ILE A 373 29.67 -30.65 5.76
C ILE A 373 29.83 -30.67 4.24
N ASP A 374 29.76 -31.84 3.64
CA ASP A 374 29.96 -32.05 2.20
C ASP A 374 28.68 -31.86 1.37
N GLN A 375 27.55 -31.57 2.01
CA GLN A 375 26.27 -31.31 1.35
C GLN A 375 25.56 -30.07 1.92
N GLY A 376 25.05 -29.22 1.04
CA GLY A 376 24.20 -28.08 1.45
C GLY A 376 24.09 -26.96 0.42
N LEU A 377 23.09 -26.10 0.60
CA LEU A 377 22.86 -24.90 -0.21
C LEU A 377 23.78 -23.76 0.26
N ILE A 378 24.56 -23.21 -0.66
CA ILE A 378 25.46 -22.07 -0.40
C ILE A 378 24.74 -20.76 -0.72
N MET A 379 24.12 -20.70 -1.90
CA MET A 379 23.52 -19.48 -2.42
C MET A 379 22.32 -19.84 -3.31
N TYR A 380 21.22 -19.11 -3.15
CA TYR A 380 20.02 -19.26 -3.96
C TYR A 380 19.53 -17.88 -4.38
N LEU A 381 19.30 -17.70 -5.67
CA LEU A 381 18.65 -16.54 -6.26
C LEU A 381 17.47 -17.03 -7.07
N GLY A 382 16.27 -16.63 -6.72
CA GLY A 382 15.06 -17.07 -7.39
C GLY A 382 13.84 -16.95 -6.48
N PRO A 383 12.67 -17.34 -6.99
CA PRO A 383 11.44 -17.29 -6.23
C PRO A 383 11.43 -18.30 -5.08
N LEU A 384 11.24 -17.82 -3.84
CA LEU A 384 11.14 -18.70 -2.66
C LEU A 384 9.85 -19.54 -2.65
N ASN A 385 8.79 -19.06 -3.30
CA ASN A 385 7.54 -19.76 -3.46
C ASN A 385 7.15 -19.76 -4.94
N PHE A 386 6.56 -20.87 -5.39
CA PHE A 386 5.94 -20.92 -6.71
C PHE A 386 4.67 -20.08 -6.73
N ASN A 387 4.57 -19.12 -7.66
CA ASN A 387 3.36 -18.34 -7.88
C ASN A 387 2.78 -18.66 -9.26
N PRO A 388 1.61 -19.31 -9.38
CA PRO A 388 1.01 -19.62 -10.68
C PRO A 388 0.62 -18.38 -11.50
N LEU A 389 0.52 -17.20 -10.87
CA LEU A 389 0.23 -15.93 -11.55
C LEU A 389 1.46 -15.32 -12.22
N LEU A 390 2.66 -15.69 -11.77
CA LEU A 390 3.93 -15.28 -12.34
C LEU A 390 4.64 -16.56 -12.80
N ALA A 391 4.49 -16.90 -14.07
CA ALA A 391 5.09 -18.09 -14.66
C ALA A 391 6.61 -17.95 -14.87
N ILE A 392 7.32 -17.53 -13.82
CA ILE A 392 8.77 -17.39 -13.75
C ILE A 392 9.25 -18.45 -12.78
N SER A 393 10.07 -19.36 -13.25
CA SER A 393 10.75 -20.37 -12.45
C SER A 393 12.25 -20.15 -12.37
N ASP A 394 12.79 -19.22 -13.17
CA ASP A 394 14.21 -18.96 -13.33
C ASP A 394 14.89 -18.79 -11.95
N PHE A 395 15.95 -19.56 -11.77
CA PHE A 395 16.70 -19.54 -10.52
C PHE A 395 18.16 -19.86 -10.77
N LEU A 396 18.99 -19.45 -9.81
CA LEU A 396 20.39 -19.81 -9.71
C LEU A 396 20.62 -20.39 -8.32
N ALA A 397 21.07 -21.65 -8.26
CA ALA A 397 21.43 -22.32 -7.02
C ALA A 397 22.88 -22.78 -7.08
N LEU A 398 23.67 -22.38 -6.08
CA LEU A 398 25.00 -22.92 -5.83
C LEU A 398 24.94 -23.82 -4.60
N GLU A 399 25.28 -25.09 -4.78
CA GLU A 399 25.20 -26.13 -3.77
C GLU A 399 26.53 -26.85 -3.63
N LEU A 400 26.74 -27.50 -2.49
CA LEU A 400 27.72 -28.56 -2.34
C LEU A 400 27.00 -29.90 -2.49
N ASP A 401 27.48 -30.71 -3.43
CA ASP A 401 27.09 -32.10 -3.56
C ASP A 401 28.33 -33.00 -3.45
N ASN A 402 28.38 -33.81 -2.39
CA ASN A 402 29.51 -34.69 -2.07
C ASN A 402 30.87 -33.96 -2.05
N GLY A 403 30.86 -32.72 -1.54
CA GLY A 403 32.05 -31.87 -1.40
C GLY A 403 32.44 -31.11 -2.66
N TYR A 404 31.69 -31.25 -3.76
CA TYR A 404 31.92 -30.52 -5.01
C TYR A 404 30.89 -29.40 -5.17
N PRO A 405 31.32 -28.20 -5.59
CA PRO A 405 30.38 -27.13 -5.90
C PRO A 405 29.61 -27.46 -7.19
N VAL A 406 28.28 -27.39 -7.13
CA VAL A 406 27.36 -27.57 -8.24
C VAL A 406 26.58 -26.29 -8.44
N LEU A 407 26.63 -25.72 -9.64
CA LEU A 407 25.85 -24.56 -10.04
C LEU A 407 24.71 -25.01 -10.96
N THR A 408 23.48 -24.75 -10.54
CA THR A 408 22.26 -24.99 -11.31
C THR A 408 21.68 -23.64 -11.73
N VAL A 409 21.33 -23.52 -13.00
CA VAL A 409 20.68 -22.33 -13.58
C VAL A 409 19.54 -22.83 -14.48
N ASP A 410 18.34 -22.29 -14.28
CA ASP A 410 17.16 -22.50 -15.14
C ASP A 410 16.85 -21.21 -15.90
#